data_AF-A0A4Q3C3D9-F1
#
_entry.id   AF-A0A4Q3C3D9-F1
#
_cell.length_a   1.000
_cell.length_b   1.000
_cell.length_c   1.000
_cell.angle_alpha   90.00
_cell.angle_beta   90.00
_cell.angle_gamma   90.00
#
_symmetry.space_group_name_H-M   'P 1'
#
loop_
_entity.id
_entity.type
_entity.pdbx_description
1 polymer ?
#
loop_
_entity_poly.entity_id
_entity_poly.type
_entity_poly.pdbx_seq_one_letter_code
_entity_poly.pdbx_strand_id
1 'polypeptide(L)' 'MLIETEPTPNPATLKFLPGRAVMESGTRDFATPEEAEASPLAETLFGLGDVTGVFFG' A
#
# COMPACT_ATOMS: atom_id res chain seq x y z
N MET A 1 6.49 -4.62 -15.30
CA MET A 1 7.19 -4.90 -14.04
C MET A 1 6.45 -6.02 -13.33
N LEU A 2 7.17 -6.95 -12.69
CA LEU A 2 6.56 -7.98 -11.84
C LEU A 2 6.43 -7.44 -10.41
N ILE A 3 5.31 -7.71 -9.75
CA ILE A 3 5.10 -7.43 -8.32
C ILE A 3 4.94 -8.79 -7.64
N GLU A 4 5.82 -9.09 -6.69
CA GLU A 4 5.73 -10.30 -5.88
C GLU A 4 4.79 -10.07 -4.70
N THR A 5 4.22 -11.13 -4.15
CA THR A 5 3.28 -11.05 -3.01
C THR A 5 3.67 -12.00 -1.91
N GLU A 6 3.59 -11.54 -0.67
CA GLU A 6 3.82 -12.35 0.53
C GLU A 6 2.59 -12.31 1.44
N PRO A 7 2.12 -13.47 1.94
CA PRO A 7 1.06 -13.50 2.94
C PRO A 7 1.54 -12.83 4.23
N THR A 8 0.61 -12.20 4.95
CA THR A 8 0.87 -11.66 6.28
C THR A 8 0.12 -12.47 7.34
N PRO A 9 0.48 -12.36 8.64
CA PRO A 9 -0.32 -12.96 9.71
C PRO A 9 -1.77 -12.43 9.78
N ASN A 10 -2.03 -11.23 9.24
CA ASN A 10 -3.39 -10.71 9.11
C ASN A 10 -4.03 -11.24 7.80
N PRO A 11 -5.08 -12.08 7.86
CA PRO A 11 -5.71 -12.62 6.66
C PRO A 11 -6.38 -11.56 5.77
N ALA A 12 -6.68 -10.39 6.32
CA ALA A 12 -7.23 -9.26 5.57
C ALA A 12 -6.15 -8.41 4.87
N THR A 13 -4.87 -8.81 4.96
CA THR A 13 -3.76 -8.02 4.42
C THR A 13 -2.78 -8.90 3.64
N LEU A 14 -2.39 -8.41 2.46
CA LEU A 14 -1.37 -9.00 1.62
C LEU A 14 -0.23 -8.00 1.43
N LYS A 15 1.02 -8.46 1.52
CA LYS A 15 2.20 -7.62 1.30
C LYS A 15 2.61 -7.71 -0.17
N PHE A 16 2.86 -6.57 -0.78
CA PHE A 16 3.29 -6.45 -2.17
C PHE A 16 4.74 -5.97 -2.24
N LEU A 17 5.57 -6.65 -3.03
CA LEU A 17 6.99 -6.38 -3.23
C LEU A 17 7.21 -6.02 -4.71
N PRO A 18 7.19 -4.73 -5.07
CA PRO A 18 7.35 -4.29 -6.45
C PRO A 18 8.80 -4.34 -6.95
N GLY A 19 9.75 -4.85 -6.17
CA GLY A 19 11.17 -4.90 -6.52
C GLY A 19 11.87 -3.53 -6.59
N ARG A 20 11.22 -2.47 -6.08
CA ARG A 20 11.77 -1.11 -5.94
C ARG A 20 11.31 -0.50 -4.62
N ALA A 21 12.11 0.42 -4.08
CA ALA A 21 11.72 1.18 -2.88
C ALA A 21 10.48 2.03 -3.18
N VAL A 22 9.45 1.90 -2.34
CA VAL A 22 8.26 2.76 -2.36
C VAL A 22 8.48 3.99 -1.48
N MET A 23 9.17 3.81 -0.35
CA MET A 23 9.61 4.88 0.55
C MET A 23 11.14 4.85 0.63
N GLU A 24 11.78 6.02 0.48
CA GLU A 24 13.24 6.13 0.63
C GLU A 24 13.68 5.98 2.10
N SER A 25 12.84 6.41 3.04
CA SER A 25 13.05 6.24 4.46
C SER A 25 11.73 6.25 5.24
N GLY A 26 11.74 5.60 6.40
CA GLY A 26 10.59 5.50 7.28
C GLY A 26 9.48 4.62 6.70
N THR A 27 8.29 4.77 7.28
CA THR A 27 7.07 4.07 6.87
C THR A 27 5.91 5.05 6.89
N ARG A 28 4.84 4.73 6.17
CA ARG A 28 3.63 5.55 6.18
C ARG A 28 2.39 4.68 6.10
N ASP A 29 1.48 4.93 7.03
CA ASP A 29 0.15 4.35 7.05
C ASP A 29 -0.85 5.33 6.44
N PHE A 30 -1.81 4.80 5.69
CA PHE A 30 -2.93 5.50 5.10
C PHE A 30 -4.19 4.72 5.48
N ALA A 31 -4.88 5.19 6.52
CA ALA A 31 -6.06 4.53 7.05
C ALA A 31 -7.36 4.95 6.32
N THR A 32 -7.31 6.03 5.54
CA THR A 32 -8.46 6.62 4.85
C THR A 32 -8.10 7.09 3.44
N PRO A 33 -9.08 7.19 2.52
CA PRO A 33 -8.86 7.79 1.19
C PRO A 33 -8.31 9.22 1.27
N GLU A 34 -8.74 10.03 2.24
CA GLU A 34 -8.29 11.41 2.41
C GLU A 34 -6.80 11.48 2.79
N GLU A 35 -6.33 10.58 3.67
CA GLU A 35 -4.89 10.49 3.98
C GLU A 35 -4.06 10.07 2.75
N ALA A 36 -4.66 9.24 1.88
CA ALA A 36 -4.04 8.69 0.69
C ALA A 36 -3.76 9.74 -0.40
N GLU A 37 -4.44 10.90 -0.38
CA GLU A 37 -4.18 12.04 -1.29
C GLU A 37 -2.72 12.52 -1.23
N ALA A 38 -2.01 12.26 -0.13
CA ALA A 38 -0.59 12.59 0.00
C ALA A 38 0.35 11.70 -0.85
N SER A 39 -0.16 10.65 -1.50
CA SER A 39 0.59 9.81 -2.42
C SER A 39 -0.26 9.38 -3.61
N PRO A 40 0.13 9.70 -4.86
CA PRO A 40 -0.60 9.27 -6.04
C PRO A 40 -0.78 7.75 -6.13
N LEU A 41 0.18 6.98 -5.58
CA LEU A 41 0.08 5.52 -5.52
C LEU A 41 -0.98 5.08 -4.50
N ALA A 42 -0.99 5.66 -3.30
CA ALA A 42 -1.96 5.30 -2.28
C ALA A 42 -3.38 5.66 -2.73
N GLU A 43 -3.56 6.88 -3.26
CA GLU A 43 -4.82 7.34 -3.83
C GLU A 43 -5.36 6.38 -4.91
N THR A 44 -4.49 5.97 -5.84
CA THR A 44 -4.86 5.02 -6.90
C THR A 44 -5.29 3.66 -6.33
N LEU A 45 -4.63 3.18 -5.28
CA LEU A 45 -4.97 1.90 -4.64
C LEU A 45 -6.33 1.96 -3.94
N PHE A 46 -6.63 3.05 -3.22
CA PHE A 46 -7.95 3.27 -2.64
C PHE A 46 -9.05 3.38 -3.71
N GLY A 47 -8.74 3.94 -4.88
CA GLY A 47 -9.65 4.03 -6.03
C GLY A 47 -10.14 2.70 -6.59
N LEU A 48 -9.55 1.56 -6.18
CA LEU A 48 -10.01 0.22 -6.57
C LEU A 48 -11.31 -0.20 -5.86
N GLY A 49 -11.72 0.50 -4.80
CA GLY A 49 -12.99 0.29 -4.10
C GLY A 49 -12.95 -0.75 -2.98
N ASP A 50 -12.14 -1.80 -3.12
CA ASP A 50 -12.04 -2.89 -2.11
C ASP A 50 -10.87 -2.71 -1.12
N VAL A 51 -10.05 -1.66 -1.31
CA VAL A 51 -8.91 -1.35 -0.46
C VAL A 51 -9.35 -0.46 0.70
N THR A 52 -9.20 -0.94 1.93
CA THR A 52 -9.59 -0.22 3.15
C THR A 52 -8.42 0.40 3.90
N GLY A 53 -7.18 0.17 3.46
CA GLY A 53 -5.97 0.65 4.10
C GLY A 53 -4.74 0.35 3.26
N VAL A 54 -3.76 1.26 3.27
CA VAL A 54 -2.50 1.12 2.54
C VAL A 54 -1.35 1.44 3.48
N PHE A 55 -0.34 0.58 3.51
CA PHE A 55 0.87 0.82 4.28
C PHE A 55 2.09 0.75 3.36
N PHE A 56 2.93 1.78 3.40
CA PHE A 56 4.23 1.79 2.76
C PHE A 56 5.33 1.54 3.79
N GLY A 57 6.20 0.60 3.48
CA GLY A 57 7.43 0.34 4.20
C GLY A 57 8.55 -0.13 3.29
#